data_AF-A0A6J7URI1-F1
#
_entry.id   AF-A0A6J7URI1-F1
#
_cell.length_a   1.000
_cell.length_b   1.000
_cell.length_c   1.000
_cell.angle_alpha   90.00
_cell.angle_beta   90.00
_cell.angle_gamma   90.00
#
_symmetry.space_group_name_H-M   'P 1'
#
loop_
_entity.id
_entity.type
_entity.pdbx_description
1 polymer ?
#
loop_
_entity_poly.entity_id
_entity_poly.type
_entity_poly.pdbx_seq_one_letter_code
_entity_poly.pdbx_strand_id
1 'polypeptide(L)' 'MIAKRLKDVTDLPVLVGVGISTPEQAAEVCEVADGVVVGSAIVRRVLETGSPESVADFVGSFRDALDKG' A
#
# COMPACT_ATOMS: atom_id res chain seq x y z
N MET A 1 -8.96 -13.98 0.24
CA MET A 1 -8.90 -12.61 -0.33
C MET A 1 -9.17 -12.66 -1.84
N ILE A 2 -9.70 -11.60 -2.46
CA ILE A 2 -9.96 -11.57 -3.91
C ILE A 2 -8.67 -11.60 -4.74
N ALA A 3 -7.57 -11.00 -4.24
CA ALA A 3 -6.29 -10.97 -4.93
C ALA A 3 -5.75 -12.38 -5.26
N LYS A 4 -5.77 -13.30 -4.28
CA LYS A 4 -5.38 -14.70 -4.49
C LYS A 4 -6.15 -15.38 -5.63
N ARG A 5 -7.46 -15.16 -5.69
CA ARG A 5 -8.32 -15.75 -6.75
C ARG A 5 -8.00 -15.19 -8.14
N LEU A 6 -7.55 -13.94 -8.22
CA LEU A 6 -7.15 -13.32 -9.48
C LEU A 6 -5.81 -13.86 -9.95
N LYS A 7 -4.84 -14.06 -9.04
CA LYS A 7 -3.54 -14.65 -9.36
C LYS A 7 -3.63 -16.07 -9.94
N ASP A 8 -4.68 -16.82 -9.61
CA ASP A 8 -4.93 -18.15 -10.17
C ASP A 8 -5.41 -18.13 -11.64
N VAL A 9 -5.79 -16.95 -12.17
CA VAL A 9 -6.38 -16.80 -13.52
C VAL A 9 -5.66 -15.79 -14.41
N THR A 10 -4.55 -15.21 -13.95
CA THR A 10 -3.72 -14.28 -14.73
C THR A 10 -2.28 -14.29 -14.26
N ASP A 11 -1.34 -14.06 -15.19
CA ASP A 11 0.07 -13.81 -14.89
C ASP A 11 0.38 -12.32 -14.70
N LEU A 12 -0.62 -11.44 -14.84
CA LEU A 12 -0.47 -10.02 -14.60
C LEU A 12 -0.37 -9.73 -13.08
N PRO A 13 0.45 -8.75 -12.65
CA PRO A 13 0.51 -8.34 -11.25
C PRO A 13 -0.86 -7.88 -10.72
N VAL A 14 -1.24 -8.37 -9.55
CA VAL A 14 -2.50 -8.05 -8.87
C VAL A 14 -2.23 -7.13 -7.69
N LEU A 15 -2.72 -5.88 -7.78
CA LEU A 15 -2.58 -4.88 -6.73
C LEU A 15 -3.91 -4.66 -6.00
N VAL A 16 -3.84 -4.33 -4.71
CA VAL A 16 -5.00 -4.04 -3.86
C VAL A 16 -5.00 -2.58 -3.40
N GLY A 17 -6.09 -1.85 -3.64
CA GLY A 17 -6.18 -0.41 -3.32
C GLY A 17 -7.30 0.01 -2.37
N VAL A 18 -8.06 -0.94 -1.80
CA VAL A 18 -9.23 -0.60 -0.97
C VAL A 18 -8.84 -0.60 0.51
N GLY A 19 -8.89 0.58 1.13
CA GLY A 19 -8.80 0.72 2.59
C GLY A 19 -7.41 0.62 3.21
N ILE A 20 -6.33 0.67 2.41
CA ILE A 20 -4.97 0.65 2.94
C ILE A 20 -4.60 2.03 3.48
N SER A 21 -4.30 2.10 4.78
CA SER A 21 -3.98 3.36 5.46
C SER A 21 -2.73 3.30 6.33
N THR A 22 -2.20 2.12 6.61
CA THR A 22 -0.96 1.96 7.39
C THR A 22 0.05 1.06 6.68
N PRO A 23 1.36 1.20 6.98
CA PRO A 23 2.40 0.32 6.46
C PRO A 23 2.19 -1.16 6.80
N GLU A 24 1.68 -1.46 8.00
CA GLU A 24 1.42 -2.83 8.45
C GLU A 24 0.32 -3.47 7.62
N GLN A 25 -0.78 -2.74 7.36
CA GLN A 25 -1.84 -3.20 6.47
C GLN A 25 -1.32 -3.47 5.05
N ALA A 26 -0.39 -2.65 4.57
CA ALA A 26 0.23 -2.87 3.27
C ALA A 26 1.04 -4.17 3.23
N ALA A 27 1.84 -4.43 4.26
CA ALA A 27 2.61 -5.67 4.38
C ALA A 27 1.71 -6.91 4.45
N GLU A 28 0.67 -6.89 5.31
CA GLU A 28 -0.31 -7.99 5.44
C GLU A 28 -1.00 -8.30 4.10
N VAL A 29 -1.33 -7.28 3.32
CA VAL A 29 -2.00 -7.47 2.03
C VAL A 29 -1.04 -8.05 0.99
N CYS A 30 0.23 -7.64 1.01
CA CYS A 30 1.26 -8.16 0.12
C CYS A 30 1.65 -9.62 0.39
N GLU A 31 1.18 -10.24 1.50
CA GLU A 31 1.30 -11.70 1.67
C GLU A 31 0.52 -12.48 0.59
N VAL A 32 -0.51 -11.87 -0.02
CA VAL A 32 -1.42 -12.53 -0.96
C VAL A 32 -1.67 -11.74 -2.26
N ALA A 33 -1.05 -10.57 -2.40
CA ALA A 33 -1.11 -9.68 -3.56
C ALA A 33 0.31 -9.26 -3.97
N ASP A 34 0.49 -8.78 -5.20
CA ASP A 34 1.81 -8.35 -5.70
C ASP A 34 2.15 -6.91 -5.31
N GLY A 35 1.18 -6.18 -4.74
CA GLY A 35 1.38 -4.82 -4.26
C GLY A 35 0.11 -4.16 -3.76
N VAL A 36 0.25 -2.92 -3.29
CA VAL A 36 -0.85 -2.10 -2.82
C VAL A 36 -0.88 -0.73 -3.51
N VAL A 37 -2.09 -0.15 -3.57
CA VAL A 37 -2.30 1.23 -4.05
C VAL A 37 -2.79 2.07 -2.88
N VAL A 38 -2.02 3.10 -2.52
CA VAL A 38 -2.32 3.98 -1.38
C VAL A 38 -2.55 5.39 -1.91
N GLY A 39 -3.81 5.84 -1.89
CA GLY A 39 -4.20 7.18 -2.37
C GLY A 39 -4.76 8.07 -1.26
N SER A 40 -5.88 7.66 -0.66
CA SER A 40 -6.61 8.48 0.30
C SER A 40 -5.79 8.81 1.56
N ALA A 41 -4.95 7.88 2.03
CA ALA A 41 -4.05 8.12 3.16
C ALA A 41 -2.98 9.18 2.83
N ILE A 42 -2.41 9.15 1.63
CA ILE A 42 -1.45 10.16 1.16
C ILE A 42 -2.12 11.53 1.08
N VAL A 43 -3.32 11.62 0.48
CA VAL A 43 -4.06 12.88 0.38
C VAL A 43 -4.40 13.44 1.76
N ARG A 44 -4.82 12.61 2.72
CA ARG A 44 -5.06 13.03 4.10
C ARG A 44 -3.80 13.61 4.74
N ARG A 45 -2.66 12.93 4.60
CA ARG A 45 -1.37 13.39 5.12
C ARG A 45 -0.96 14.76 4.55
N VAL A 46 -1.18 14.96 3.25
CA VAL A 46 -0.96 16.26 2.57
C VAL A 46 -1.85 17.33 3.20
N LEU A 47 -3.15 17.06 3.35
CA LEU A 47 -4.11 18.03 3.89
C LEU A 47 -3.86 18.38 5.36
N GLU A 48 -3.40 17.41 6.17
CA GLU A 48 -3.14 17.59 7.59
C GLU A 48 -1.85 18.36 7.87
N THR A 49 -0.81 18.15 7.05
CA THR A 49 0.53 18.67 7.35
C THR A 49 1.01 19.76 6.41
N GLY A 50 0.52 19.78 5.17
CA GLY A 50 0.99 20.70 4.13
C GLY A 50 2.48 20.56 3.76
N SER A 51 3.19 19.57 4.32
CA SER A 51 4.64 19.39 4.17
C SER A 51 4.94 18.22 3.22
N PRO A 52 5.68 18.47 2.12
CA PRO A 52 6.18 17.42 1.25
C PRO A 52 7.08 16.41 1.97
N GLU A 53 7.88 16.86 2.94
CA GLU A 53 8.77 16.00 3.74
C GLU A 53 7.96 14.99 4.56
N SER A 54 6.92 15.48 5.23
CA SER A 54 5.98 14.67 6.00
C SER A 54 5.28 13.59 5.15
N VAL A 55 5.04 13.86 3.87
CA VAL A 55 4.49 12.90 2.91
C VAL A 55 5.55 11.92 2.43
N ALA A 56 6.77 12.39 2.16
CA ALA A 56 7.89 11.55 1.78
C ALA A 56 8.23 10.54 2.88
N ASP A 57 8.29 10.97 4.14
CA ASP A 57 8.49 10.10 5.30
C ASP A 57 7.38 9.06 5.42
N PHE A 58 6.12 9.48 5.19
CA PHE A 58 4.99 8.57 5.22
C PHE A 58 5.08 7.51 4.12
N VAL A 59 5.37 7.90 2.87
CA VAL A 59 5.62 6.96 1.77
C VAL A 59 6.81 6.03 2.07
N GLY A 60 7.87 6.56 2.65
CA GLY A 60 9.04 5.80 3.10
C GLY A 60 8.66 4.69 4.08
N SER A 61 7.78 4.99 5.04
CA SER A 61 7.30 3.98 6.00
C SER A 61 6.59 2.80 5.35
N PHE A 62 5.83 3.02 4.25
CA PHE A 62 5.25 1.93 3.47
C PHE A 62 6.33 1.09 2.78
N ARG A 63 7.33 1.73 2.19
CA ARG A 63 8.44 1.01 1.54
C ARG A 63 9.19 0.15 2.55
N ASP A 64 9.54 0.70 3.71
CA ASP A 64 10.23 -0.02 4.78
C ASP A 64 9.45 -1.24 5.28
N ALA A 65 8.12 -1.14 5.38
CA ALA A 65 7.29 -2.27 5.77
C ALA A 65 7.25 -3.35 4.68
N LEU A 66 7.15 -2.96 3.41
CA LEU A 66 7.11 -3.88 2.28
C LEU A 66 8.46 -4.57 2.00
N ASP A 67 9.59 -3.96 2.38
CA ASP A 67 10.93 -4.56 2.21
C ASP A 67 11.28 -5.60 3.30
N LYS A 68 10.51 -5.66 4.39
CA LYS A 68 10.76 -6.58 5.52
C LYS A 68 10.08 -7.95 5.37
N GLY A 69 9.15 -8.09 4.42
CA GLY A 69 8.49 -9.37 4.07
C GLY A 69 9.19 -10.05 2.91
#